data_AF-A0A2R6QVJ8-F1
#
_entry.id   AF-A0A2R6QVJ8-F1
#
_cell.length_a   1.000
_cell.length_b   1.000
_cell.length_c   1.000
_cell.angle_alpha   90.00
_cell.angle_beta   90.00
_cell.angle_gamma   90.00
#
_symmetry.space_group_name_H-M   'P 1'
#
loop_
_entity.id
_entity.type
_entity.pdbx_description
1 polymer ?
#
loop_
_entity_poly.entity_id
_entity_poly.type
_entity_poly.pdbx_seq_one_letter_code
_entity_poly.pdbx_strand_id
1 'polypeptide(L)'
;MGWQGSDPSTDFRGGGYVSLENLIFFAKFYLDAFQSLLHKRDGSRAEWEYPFAVAGINLSFMLVQMLDLQSGKPTTMAGIRFLEFLSEDEMAFDNLYCVAFRLMDAQWLAKRASYMEFNDVLKSTRTQLERELALEDVFSVRDLPAYNLLKR
;
A
#
# COMPACT_ATOMS: atom_id res chain seq x y z
N MET A 1 -8.10 4.53 14.47
CA MET A 1 -8.06 3.65 13.28
C MET A 1 -8.51 4.35 12.00
N GLY A 2 -9.48 5.28 12.01
CA GLY A 2 -9.86 6.01 10.80
C GLY A 2 -10.73 5.18 9.85
N TRP A 3 -11.75 4.52 10.38
CA TRP A 3 -12.80 3.84 9.63
C TRP A 3 -13.81 4.87 9.07
N GLN A 4 -14.55 4.54 8.00
CA GLN A 4 -15.55 5.46 7.41
C GLN A 4 -16.80 5.58 8.26
N GLY A 5 -17.13 4.55 9.06
CA GLY A 5 -18.31 4.51 9.90
C GLY A 5 -18.06 3.94 11.31
N SER A 6 -19.13 3.84 12.09
CA SER A 6 -19.11 3.27 13.44
C SER A 6 -18.96 1.74 13.45
N ASP A 7 -19.27 1.08 12.34
CA ASP A 7 -19.08 -0.36 12.12
C ASP A 7 -17.97 -0.59 11.08
N PRO A 8 -16.74 -0.94 11.52
CA PRO A 8 -15.61 -1.20 10.64
C PRO A 8 -15.86 -2.31 9.61
N SER A 9 -16.76 -3.26 9.90
CA SER A 9 -17.05 -4.37 8.98
C SER A 9 -17.58 -3.87 7.63
N THR A 10 -18.23 -2.71 7.63
CA THR A 10 -18.85 -2.12 6.46
C THR A 10 -17.86 -1.48 5.47
N ASP A 11 -16.64 -1.19 5.91
CA ASP A 11 -15.59 -0.57 5.08
C ASP A 11 -14.92 -1.60 4.15
N PHE A 12 -14.99 -2.89 4.49
CA PHE A 12 -14.37 -3.97 3.73
C PHE A 12 -15.17 -4.40 2.50
N ARG A 13 -16.20 -3.64 2.07
CA ARG A 13 -17.00 -4.00 0.88
C ARG A 13 -16.20 -3.94 -0.43
N GLY A 14 -15.29 -2.97 -0.56
CA GLY A 14 -14.49 -2.77 -1.78
C GLY A 14 -13.19 -3.58 -1.80
N GLY A 15 -12.38 -3.49 -0.74
CA GLY A 15 -11.12 -4.23 -0.60
C GLY A 15 -11.27 -5.65 -0.06
N GLY A 16 -12.46 -6.03 0.39
CA GLY A 16 -12.77 -7.37 0.88
C GLY A 16 -11.96 -7.78 2.10
N TYR A 17 -12.03 -9.09 2.37
CA TYR A 17 -11.24 -9.80 3.38
C TYR A 17 -9.72 -9.61 3.18
N VAL A 18 -9.26 -9.44 1.94
CA VAL A 18 -7.84 -9.22 1.60
C VAL A 18 -7.29 -7.98 2.30
N SER A 19 -8.01 -6.87 2.28
CA SER A 19 -7.54 -5.63 2.94
C SER A 19 -7.44 -5.74 4.46
N LEU A 20 -8.25 -6.61 5.09
CA LEU A 20 -8.12 -6.93 6.51
C LEU A 20 -6.86 -7.77 6.78
N GLU A 21 -6.65 -8.83 5.99
CA GLU A 21 -5.46 -9.66 6.09
C GLU A 21 -4.18 -8.84 5.89
N ASN A 22 -4.17 -7.91 4.93
CA ASN A 22 -3.04 -7.01 4.72
C ASN A 22 -2.75 -6.13 5.95
N LEU A 23 -3.78 -5.56 6.60
CA LEU A 23 -3.60 -4.77 7.82
C LEU A 23 -3.07 -5.63 8.98
N ILE A 24 -3.58 -6.86 9.11
CA ILE A 24 -3.13 -7.82 10.12
C ILE A 24 -1.67 -8.21 9.87
N PHE A 25 -1.31 -8.52 8.63
CA PHE A 25 0.06 -8.81 8.23
C PHE A 25 0.97 -7.65 8.56
N PHE A 26 0.59 -6.43 8.20
CA PHE A 26 1.39 -5.23 8.47
C PHE A 26 1.64 -5.06 9.98
N ALA A 27 0.59 -5.20 10.80
CA ALA A 27 0.71 -5.12 12.26
C ALA A 27 1.61 -6.23 12.85
N LYS A 28 1.63 -7.42 12.26
CA LYS A 28 2.40 -8.58 12.74
C LYS A 28 3.88 -8.51 12.34
N PHE A 29 4.18 -8.15 11.10
CA PHE A 29 5.51 -8.29 10.52
C PHE A 29 6.31 -6.97 10.47
N TYR A 30 5.64 -5.82 10.49
CA TYR A 30 6.29 -4.51 10.52
C TYR A 30 5.62 -3.59 11.56
N LEU A 31 5.58 -4.06 12.81
CA LEU A 31 4.88 -3.41 13.91
C LEU A 31 5.26 -1.93 14.08
N ASP A 32 6.55 -1.59 14.01
CA ASP A 32 7.01 -0.21 14.21
C ASP A 32 6.50 0.73 13.11
N ALA A 33 6.62 0.31 11.85
CA ALA A 33 6.10 1.06 10.71
C ALA A 33 4.57 1.18 10.78
N PHE A 34 3.86 0.11 11.15
CA PHE A 34 2.41 0.14 11.36
C PHE A 34 2.02 1.14 12.45
N GLN A 35 2.70 1.12 13.60
CA GLN A 35 2.46 2.03 14.72
C GLN A 35 2.77 3.48 14.37
N SER A 36 3.86 3.73 13.62
CA SER A 36 4.19 5.07 13.13
C SER A 36 3.08 5.64 12.26
N LEU A 37 2.59 4.86 11.29
CA LEU A 37 1.50 5.26 10.39
C LEU A 37 0.17 5.44 11.12
N LEU A 38 -0.18 4.51 12.02
CA LEU A 38 -1.43 4.56 12.77
C LEU A 38 -1.52 5.82 13.65
N HIS A 39 -0.40 6.17 14.29
CA HIS A 39 -0.31 7.31 15.20
C HIS A 39 0.22 8.58 14.54
N LYS A 40 0.48 8.55 13.22
CA LYS A 40 0.99 9.68 12.43
C LYS A 40 2.22 10.33 13.06
N ARG A 41 3.16 9.50 13.54
CA ARG A 41 4.31 9.95 14.36
C ARG A 41 5.30 10.82 13.58
N ASP A 42 5.38 10.61 12.27
CA ASP A 42 6.37 11.26 11.41
C ASP A 42 5.80 12.52 10.74
N GLY A 43 6.62 13.58 10.66
CA GLY A 43 6.39 14.76 9.82
C GLY A 43 5.30 15.73 10.32
N SER A 44 5.19 16.88 9.64
CA SER A 44 4.11 17.83 9.90
C SER A 44 2.88 17.42 9.09
N ARG A 45 1.76 17.19 9.78
CA ARG A 45 0.51 16.70 9.19
C ARG A 45 -0.47 17.85 8.96
N ALA A 46 -1.30 17.74 7.92
CA ALA A 46 -2.41 18.66 7.73
C ALA A 46 -3.49 18.41 8.79
N GLU A 47 -4.31 19.41 9.10
CA GLU A 47 -5.47 19.25 9.99
C GLU A 47 -6.42 18.16 9.45
N TRP A 48 -6.66 18.19 8.13
CA TRP A 48 -7.44 17.19 7.40
C TRP A 48 -6.52 16.06 6.91
N GLU A 49 -6.09 15.21 7.81
CA GLU A 49 -5.18 14.08 7.56
C GLU A 49 -5.91 12.87 6.92
N TYR A 50 -5.19 11.97 6.23
CA TYR A 50 -5.83 10.77 5.69
C TYR A 50 -6.25 9.78 6.80
N PRO A 51 -7.46 9.20 6.71
CA PRO A 51 -7.89 8.16 7.63
C PRO A 51 -7.08 6.88 7.39
N PHE A 52 -6.41 6.38 8.43
CA PHE A 52 -5.48 5.24 8.32
C PHE A 52 -6.12 3.99 7.70
N ALA A 53 -7.26 3.52 8.21
CA ALA A 53 -7.90 2.32 7.68
C ALA A 53 -8.44 2.52 6.26
N VAL A 54 -9.03 3.69 5.97
CA VAL A 54 -9.47 4.03 4.60
C VAL A 54 -8.31 4.01 3.61
N ALA A 55 -7.15 4.56 3.98
CA ALA A 55 -5.93 4.49 3.16
C ALA A 55 -5.52 3.04 2.91
N GLY A 56 -5.46 2.22 3.98
CA GLY A 56 -5.14 0.80 3.87
C GLY A 56 -6.05 0.06 2.90
N ILE A 57 -7.37 0.22 3.01
CA ILE A 57 -8.34 -0.46 2.14
C ILE A 57 -8.21 -0.01 0.68
N ASN A 58 -8.04 1.29 0.45
CA ASN A 58 -7.84 1.81 -0.91
C ASN A 58 -6.53 1.34 -1.54
N LEU A 59 -5.46 1.16 -0.74
CA LEU A 59 -4.19 0.61 -1.22
C LEU A 59 -4.35 -0.83 -1.67
N SER A 60 -5.02 -1.69 -0.89
CA SER A 60 -5.29 -3.07 -1.32
C SER A 60 -6.06 -3.10 -2.64
N PHE A 61 -7.10 -2.28 -2.78
CA PHE A 61 -7.88 -2.20 -4.02
C PHE A 61 -7.03 -1.70 -5.20
N MET A 62 -6.25 -0.64 -5.00
CA MET A 62 -5.34 -0.10 -6.00
C MET A 62 -4.33 -1.15 -6.48
N LEU A 63 -3.73 -1.92 -5.56
CA LEU A 63 -2.77 -2.98 -5.90
C LEU A 63 -3.42 -4.10 -6.71
N VAL A 64 -4.61 -4.56 -6.31
CA VAL A 64 -5.36 -5.59 -7.06
C VAL A 64 -5.63 -5.14 -8.51
N GLN A 65 -6.00 -3.88 -8.70
CA GLN A 65 -6.22 -3.31 -10.04
C GLN A 65 -4.92 -3.10 -10.83
N MET A 66 -3.88 -2.57 -10.18
CA MET A 66 -2.57 -2.31 -10.80
C MET A 66 -1.93 -3.60 -11.33
N LEU A 67 -2.03 -4.67 -10.54
CA LEU A 67 -1.45 -5.98 -10.83
C LEU A 67 -2.38 -6.87 -11.67
N ASP A 68 -3.58 -6.40 -12.01
CA ASP A 68 -4.55 -7.13 -12.83
C ASP A 68 -4.87 -8.54 -12.28
N LEU A 69 -5.01 -8.67 -10.96
CA LEU A 69 -5.18 -9.98 -10.30
C LEU A 69 -6.56 -10.63 -10.54
N GLN A 70 -7.50 -9.88 -11.12
CA GLN A 70 -8.86 -10.36 -11.40
C GLN A 70 -9.00 -10.99 -12.79
N SER A 71 -8.06 -10.77 -13.71
CA SER A 71 -8.18 -11.22 -15.11
C SER A 71 -7.80 -12.70 -15.32
N GLY A 72 -7.42 -13.43 -14.26
CA GLY A 72 -6.95 -14.81 -14.30
C GLY A 72 -5.52 -14.95 -14.87
N LYS A 73 -5.14 -14.10 -15.82
CA LYS A 73 -3.76 -13.92 -16.30
C LYS A 73 -3.46 -12.43 -16.45
N PRO A 74 -2.62 -11.85 -15.59
CA PRO A 74 -2.23 -10.45 -15.66
C PRO A 74 -1.68 -10.06 -17.03
N THR A 75 -2.18 -8.94 -17.54
CA THR A 75 -1.75 -8.36 -18.83
C THR A 75 -0.88 -7.11 -18.66
N THR A 76 -0.86 -6.53 -17.46
CA THR A 76 -0.01 -5.38 -17.13
C THR A 76 1.42 -5.83 -16.89
N MET A 77 2.40 -4.99 -17.25
CA MET A 77 3.82 -5.27 -16.95
C MET A 77 4.03 -5.51 -15.44
N ALA A 78 3.41 -4.66 -14.60
CA ALA A 78 3.47 -4.80 -13.15
C ALA A 78 2.90 -6.14 -12.67
N GLY A 79 1.77 -6.58 -13.22
CA GLY A 79 1.16 -7.86 -12.87
C GLY A 79 2.00 -9.07 -13.31
N ILE A 80 2.56 -9.03 -14.53
CA ILE A 80 3.45 -10.08 -15.04
C ILE A 80 4.69 -10.21 -14.14
N ARG A 81 5.35 -9.09 -13.83
CA ARG A 81 6.53 -9.06 -12.94
C ARG A 81 6.19 -9.52 -11.53
N PHE A 82 5.04 -9.09 -11.00
CA PHE A 82 4.60 -9.51 -9.68
C PHE A 82 4.32 -11.02 -9.59
N LEU A 83 3.83 -11.66 -10.65
CA LEU A 83 3.67 -13.11 -10.66
C LEU A 83 5.00 -13.87 -10.50
N GLU A 84 6.09 -13.36 -11.08
CA GLU A 84 7.43 -13.91 -10.88
C GLU A 84 7.85 -13.81 -9.40
N PHE A 85 7.49 -12.71 -8.73
CA PHE A 85 7.81 -12.55 -7.31
C PHE A 85 6.95 -13.46 -6.43
N LEU A 86 5.67 -13.60 -6.77
CA LEU A 86 4.73 -14.45 -6.05
C LEU A 86 5.09 -15.94 -6.15
N SER A 87 5.71 -16.38 -7.25
CA SER A 87 6.18 -17.77 -7.36
C SER A 87 7.34 -18.11 -6.43
N GLU A 88 8.09 -17.09 -5.96
CA GLU A 88 9.23 -17.25 -5.07
C GLU A 88 8.91 -16.88 -3.60
N ASP A 89 7.96 -15.98 -3.37
CA ASP A 89 7.53 -15.53 -2.04
C ASP A 89 6.00 -15.44 -1.96
N GLU A 90 5.38 -16.38 -1.24
CA GLU A 90 3.93 -16.38 -0.99
C GLU A 90 3.44 -15.11 -0.28
N MET A 91 4.33 -14.41 0.44
CA MET A 91 4.03 -13.15 1.13
C MET A 91 4.29 -11.91 0.25
N ALA A 92 4.60 -12.07 -1.05
CA ALA A 92 4.93 -10.97 -1.93
C ALA A 92 3.83 -9.89 -1.96
N PHE A 93 2.55 -10.29 -2.00
CA PHE A 93 1.45 -9.32 -2.02
C PHE A 93 1.38 -8.49 -0.73
N ASP A 94 1.47 -9.15 0.43
CA ASP A 94 1.40 -8.48 1.72
C ASP A 94 2.62 -7.59 1.98
N ASN A 95 3.81 -8.02 1.55
CA ASN A 95 5.01 -7.19 1.58
C ASN A 95 4.84 -5.96 0.69
N LEU A 96 4.33 -6.14 -0.53
CA LEU A 96 4.10 -5.03 -1.47
C LEU A 96 3.06 -4.04 -0.92
N TYR A 97 2.03 -4.55 -0.23
CA TYR A 97 1.06 -3.73 0.49
C TYR A 97 1.72 -2.84 1.55
N CYS A 98 2.58 -3.42 2.39
CA CYS A 98 3.29 -2.67 3.43
C CYS A 98 4.18 -1.57 2.81
N VAL A 99 4.90 -1.90 1.73
CA VAL A 99 5.71 -0.94 0.96
C VAL A 99 4.83 0.19 0.40
N ALA A 100 3.71 -0.15 -0.24
CA ALA A 100 2.78 0.80 -0.82
C ALA A 100 2.25 1.78 0.23
N PHE A 101 1.96 1.31 1.45
CA PHE A 101 1.47 2.16 2.53
C PHE A 101 2.54 3.14 3.03
N ARG A 102 3.77 2.67 3.28
CA ARG A 102 4.87 3.59 3.66
C ARG A 102 5.22 4.57 2.54
N LEU A 103 5.15 4.13 1.28
CA LEU A 103 5.36 5.00 0.13
C LEU A 103 4.28 6.07 0.00
N MET A 104 3.01 5.71 0.17
CA MET A 104 1.90 6.65 0.19
C MET A 104 2.09 7.70 1.28
N ASP A 105 2.48 7.30 2.49
CA ASP A 105 2.71 8.21 3.61
C ASP A 105 3.90 9.15 3.35
N ALA A 106 5.00 8.63 2.79
CA ALA A 106 6.15 9.43 2.41
C ALA A 106 5.77 10.49 1.36
N GLN A 107 4.97 10.11 0.35
CA GLN A 107 4.47 11.05 -0.65
C GLN A 107 3.48 12.06 -0.08
N TRP A 108 2.61 11.63 0.84
CA TRP A 108 1.68 12.49 1.56
C TRP A 108 2.41 13.63 2.28
N LEU A 109 3.44 13.27 3.06
CA LEU A 109 4.30 14.21 3.77
C LEU A 109 5.07 15.13 2.83
N ALA A 110 5.68 14.57 1.78
CA ALA A 110 6.46 15.35 0.81
C ALA A 110 5.60 16.40 0.09
N LYS A 111 4.34 16.06 -0.20
CA LYS A 111 3.37 16.96 -0.84
C LYS A 111 2.68 17.92 0.13
N ARG A 112 2.84 17.74 1.45
CA ARG A 112 2.03 18.41 2.49
C ARG A 112 0.54 18.26 2.20
N ALA A 113 0.14 17.05 1.81
CA ALA A 113 -1.21 16.76 1.36
C ALA A 113 -2.23 16.89 2.49
N SER A 114 -3.45 17.24 2.10
CA SER A 114 -4.65 17.13 2.92
C SER A 114 -5.57 16.05 2.34
N TYR A 115 -6.67 15.78 3.03
CA TYR A 115 -7.71 14.85 2.60
C TYR A 115 -8.19 15.10 1.16
N MET A 116 -8.18 16.36 0.70
CA MET A 116 -8.59 16.72 -0.66
C MET A 116 -7.68 16.12 -1.74
N GLU A 117 -6.40 15.88 -1.43
CA GLU A 117 -5.41 15.32 -2.34
C GLU A 117 -5.31 13.79 -2.26
N PHE A 118 -6.18 13.13 -1.50
CA PHE A 118 -6.07 11.69 -1.23
C PHE A 118 -5.96 10.82 -2.48
N ASN A 119 -6.85 11.04 -3.45
CA ASN A 119 -6.83 10.30 -4.71
C ASN A 119 -5.59 10.60 -5.55
N ASP A 120 -5.03 11.80 -5.46
CA ASP A 120 -3.84 12.18 -6.21
C ASP A 120 -2.57 11.58 -5.60
N VAL A 121 -2.51 11.46 -4.27
CA VAL A 121 -1.43 10.74 -3.58
C VAL A 121 -1.51 9.23 -3.90
N LEU A 122 -2.70 8.63 -3.93
CA LEU A 122 -2.86 7.23 -4.34
C LEU A 122 -2.40 6.98 -5.78
N LYS A 123 -2.76 7.85 -6.72
CA LYS A 123 -2.28 7.77 -8.12
C LYS A 123 -0.75 7.89 -8.19
N SER A 124 -0.17 8.84 -7.46
CA SER A 124 1.27 9.02 -7.37
C SER A 124 1.99 7.79 -6.78
N THR A 125 1.36 7.12 -5.81
CA THR A 125 1.87 5.90 -5.19
C THR A 125 1.88 4.76 -6.21
N ARG A 126 0.75 4.57 -6.91
CA ARG A 126 0.63 3.58 -8.00
C ARG A 126 1.70 3.77 -9.07
N THR A 127 1.84 4.98 -9.60
CA THR A 127 2.81 5.28 -10.66
C THR A 127 4.24 5.03 -10.22
N GLN A 128 4.57 5.30 -8.96
CA GLN A 128 5.91 5.00 -8.43
C GLN A 128 6.14 3.49 -8.31
N LEU A 129 5.17 2.71 -7.83
CA LEU A 129 5.28 1.25 -7.76
C LEU A 129 5.39 0.60 -9.14
N GLU A 130 4.60 1.04 -10.12
CA GLU A 130 4.70 0.56 -11.51
C GLU A 130 6.10 0.78 -12.09
N ARG A 131 6.75 1.91 -11.75
CA ARG A 131 8.13 2.19 -12.16
C ARG A 131 9.14 1.29 -11.45
N GLU A 132 9.00 1.11 -10.14
CA GLU A 132 9.94 0.29 -9.36
C GLU A 132 9.85 -1.20 -9.74
N LEU A 133 8.64 -1.72 -10.03
CA LEU A 133 8.45 -3.09 -10.52
C LEU A 133 9.06 -3.33 -11.93
N ALA A 134 9.22 -2.27 -12.71
CA ALA A 134 9.79 -2.33 -14.05
C ALA A 134 11.32 -2.21 -14.07
N LEU A 135 11.97 -2.02 -12.92
CA LEU A 135 13.42 -1.98 -12.82
C LEU A 135 14.03 -3.36 -13.14
N GLU A 136 15.15 -3.36 -13.86
CA GLU A 136 15.84 -4.57 -14.32
C GLU A 136 16.51 -5.35 -13.18
N ASP A 137 16.89 -4.67 -12.10
CA ASP A 137 17.60 -5.21 -10.94
C ASP A 137 16.68 -5.59 -9.77
N VAL A 138 15.35 -5.52 -9.96
CA VAL A 138 14.35 -5.92 -8.98
C VAL A 138 13.89 -7.36 -9.28
N PHE A 139 14.16 -8.30 -8.38
CA PHE A 139 13.78 -9.70 -8.53
C PHE A 139 12.79 -10.17 -7.46
N SER A 140 12.54 -9.34 -6.46
CA SER A 140 11.57 -9.56 -5.39
C SER A 140 11.06 -8.21 -4.85
N VAL A 141 10.00 -8.25 -4.05
CA VAL A 141 9.48 -7.05 -3.36
C VAL A 141 10.52 -6.40 -2.45
N ARG A 142 11.48 -7.18 -1.93
CA ARG A 142 12.55 -6.69 -1.04
C ARG A 142 13.59 -5.84 -1.75
N ASP A 143 13.67 -5.98 -3.07
CA ASP A 143 14.62 -5.23 -3.91
C ASP A 143 14.07 -3.87 -4.35
N LEU A 144 12.76 -3.63 -4.15
CA LEU A 144 12.14 -2.34 -4.46
C LEU A 144 12.83 -1.22 -3.67
N PRO A 145 13.21 -0.10 -4.30
CA PRO A 145 13.76 1.06 -3.60
C PRO A 145 12.90 1.51 -2.41
N ALA A 146 11.57 1.49 -2.57
CA ALA A 146 10.61 1.85 -1.52
C ALA A 146 10.57 0.86 -0.35
N TYR A 147 11.09 -0.37 -0.49
CA TYR A 147 11.17 -1.34 0.61
C TYR A 147 11.98 -0.81 1.80
N ASN A 148 12.95 0.08 1.55
CA ASN A 148 13.73 0.74 2.60
C ASN A 148 12.89 1.63 3.53
N LEU A 149 11.68 2.03 3.13
CA LEU A 149 10.77 2.80 3.97
C LEU A 149 10.15 1.97 5.11
N LEU A 150 10.19 0.64 5.02
CA LEU A 150 9.73 -0.25 6.09
C LEU A 150 10.73 -0.36 7.26
N LYS A 151 11.99 0.00 7.02
CA LYS A 151 13.08 -0.04 8.03
C LYS A 151 13.23 1.27 8.81
N ARG A 152 12.41 2.29 8.50
CA ARG A 152 12.46 3.64 9.09
C ARG A 152 11.37 3.83 10.12
#